data_AF-A0A848V9M0-F1
#
_entry.id   AF-A0A848V9M0-F1
#
_cell.length_a   1.000
_cell.length_b   1.000
_cell.length_c   1.000
_cell.angle_alpha   90.00
_cell.angle_beta   90.00
_cell.angle_gamma   90.00
#
_symmetry.space_group_name_H-M   'P 1'
#
loop_
_entity.id
_entity.type
_entity.pdbx_description
1 polymer ?
#
loop_
_entity_poly.entity_id
_entity_poly.type
_entity_poly.pdbx_seq_one_letter_code
_entity_poly.pdbx_strand_id
1 'polypeptide(L)'
;MHRILRLASACSRQFVAVMFVGSLALVAEAVDAVEVPDLYSAEVAIDPEDQDSRDTAYERALQQVLVRITGSEAAAYSPELRALFPN
;
A
#
# COMPACT_ATOMS: atom_id res chain seq x y z
N MET A 1 31.79 31.55 38.87
CA MET A 1 30.42 31.02 39.02
C MET A 1 29.62 30.90 37.71
N HIS A 2 29.76 31.80 36.72
CA HIS A 2 28.98 31.73 35.46
C HIS A 2 29.18 30.48 34.57
N ARG A 3 30.34 29.81 34.61
CA ARG A 3 30.60 28.61 33.77
C ARG A 3 29.94 27.33 34.28
N ILE A 4 29.79 27.20 35.61
CA ILE A 4 29.19 26.02 36.27
C ILE A 4 27.67 26.01 36.07
N LEU A 5 27.02 27.18 36.11
CA LEU A 5 25.59 27.30 35.79
C LEU A 5 25.27 26.93 34.32
N ARG A 6 26.18 27.22 33.39
CA ARG A 6 26.01 26.87 31.96
C ARG A 6 26.16 25.37 31.71
N LEU A 7 27.08 24.70 32.40
CA LEU A 7 27.20 23.23 32.32
C LEU A 7 25.96 22.52 32.90
N ALA A 8 25.43 23.01 34.02
CA ALA A 8 24.22 22.43 34.64
C ALA A 8 22.98 22.59 33.73
N SER A 9 22.83 23.76 33.09
CA SER A 9 21.75 24.02 32.11
C SER A 9 21.87 23.15 30.85
N ALA A 10 23.08 22.92 30.35
CA ALA A 10 23.32 22.04 29.20
C ALA A 10 23.01 20.57 29.53
N CYS A 11 23.41 20.09 30.72
CA CYS A 11 23.11 18.74 31.20
C CYS A 11 21.60 18.52 31.38
N SER A 12 20.89 19.51 31.92
CA SER A 12 19.43 19.49 32.06
C SER A 12 18.71 19.44 30.70
N ARG A 13 19.15 20.24 29.72
CA ARG A 13 18.56 20.22 28.36
C ARG A 13 18.81 18.90 27.63
N GLN A 14 19.99 18.31 27.80
CA GLN A 14 20.33 17.01 27.22
C GLN A 14 19.43 15.90 27.79
N PHE A 15 19.21 15.91 29.12
CA PHE A 15 18.33 14.94 29.79
C PHE A 15 16.88 15.04 29.32
N VAL A 16 16.35 16.26 29.20
CA VAL A 16 14.98 16.49 28.71
C VAL A 16 14.83 16.01 27.26
N ALA A 17 15.82 16.28 26.40
CA ALA A 17 15.80 15.81 25.02
C ALA A 17 15.81 14.28 24.93
N VAL A 18 16.63 13.60 25.73
CA VAL A 18 16.68 12.12 25.76
C VAL A 18 15.38 11.53 26.29
N MET A 19 14.80 12.11 27.35
CA MET A 19 13.50 11.70 27.87
C MET A 19 12.39 11.89 26.83
N PHE A 20 12.40 13.02 26.11
CA PHE A 20 11.43 13.29 25.06
C PHE A 20 11.55 12.29 23.91
N VAL A 21 12.76 12.06 23.39
CA VAL A 21 13.01 11.06 22.32
C VAL A 21 12.69 9.64 22.79
N GLY A 22 13.03 9.29 24.03
CA GLY A 22 12.69 7.99 24.61
C GLY A 22 11.18 7.78 24.75
N SER A 23 10.43 8.83 25.11
CA SER A 23 8.96 8.76 25.19
C SER A 23 8.31 8.57 23.81
N LEU A 24 8.89 9.14 22.75
CA LEU A 24 8.43 8.93 21.37
C LEU A 24 8.58 7.46 20.94
N ALA A 25 9.64 6.78 21.38
CA ALA A 25 9.85 5.37 21.09
C ALA A 25 8.82 4.44 21.77
N LEU A 26 8.22 4.86 22.90
CA LEU A 26 7.17 4.10 23.59
C LEU A 26 5.81 4.18 22.88
N VAL A 27 5.60 5.19 22.05
CA VAL A 27 4.35 5.41 21.29
C VAL A 27 4.49 4.91 19.84
N ALA A 28 5.67 4.48 19.43
CA ALA A 28 5.89 3.87 18.13
C ALA A 28 5.29 2.45 18.13
N GLU A 29 4.02 2.33 17.75
CA GLU A 29 3.44 1.01 17.46
C GLU A 29 4.17 0.37 16.28
N ALA A 30 4.38 -0.95 16.37
CA ALA A 30 4.90 -1.73 15.26
C ALA A 30 3.86 -1.76 14.14
N VAL A 31 4.05 -0.90 13.13
CA VAL A 31 3.28 -0.96 11.90
C VAL A 31 3.75 -2.16 11.11
N ASP A 32 3.00 -3.26 11.22
CA ASP A 32 3.20 -4.41 10.35
C ASP A 32 2.42 -4.19 9.05
N ALA A 33 3.03 -4.56 7.93
CA ALA A 33 2.36 -4.49 6.64
C ALA A 33 1.41 -5.68 6.54
N VAL A 34 0.10 -5.43 6.49
CA VAL A 34 -0.90 -6.49 6.36
C VAL A 34 -0.87 -7.01 4.92
N GLU A 35 -0.53 -8.29 4.76
CA GLU A 35 -0.69 -8.97 3.48
C GLU A 35 -2.18 -9.08 3.14
N VAL A 36 -2.55 -8.59 1.96
CA VAL A 36 -3.90 -8.75 1.42
C VAL A 36 -3.87 -9.96 0.49
N PRO A 37 -4.46 -11.11 0.89
CA PRO A 37 -4.48 -12.28 0.03
C PRO A 37 -5.25 -11.99 -1.26
N ASP A 38 -4.82 -12.65 -2.34
CA ASP A 38 -5.44 -12.58 -3.66
C ASP A 38 -5.50 -11.18 -4.28
N LEU A 39 -4.78 -10.18 -3.77
CA LEU A 39 -4.84 -8.80 -4.28
C LEU A 39 -4.61 -8.70 -5.80
N TYR A 40 -3.79 -9.59 -6.35
CA TYR A 40 -3.44 -9.67 -7.77
C TYR A 40 -4.02 -10.90 -8.50
N SER A 41 -4.89 -11.66 -7.84
CA SER A 41 -5.50 -12.88 -8.38
C SER A 41 -7.01 -12.72 -8.54
N ALA A 42 -7.55 -13.29 -9.60
CA ALA A 42 -8.99 -13.35 -9.84
C ALA A 42 -9.35 -14.70 -10.48
N GLU A 43 -10.43 -15.29 -9.99
CA GLU A 43 -11.04 -16.48 -10.57
C GLU A 43 -12.29 -16.08 -11.33
N VAL A 44 -12.36 -16.45 -12.61
CA VAL A 44 -13.48 -16.10 -13.49
C VAL A 44 -13.96 -17.36 -14.21
N ALA A 45 -15.27 -17.55 -14.24
CA ALA A 45 -15.88 -18.64 -14.98
C ALA A 45 -15.70 -18.42 -16.49
N ILE A 46 -15.31 -19.47 -17.20
CA ILE A 46 -15.24 -19.50 -18.66
C ILE A 46 -16.64 -19.86 -19.18
N ASP A 47 -17.14 -19.05 -20.11
CA ASP A 47 -18.40 -19.34 -20.80
C ASP A 47 -18.12 -20.28 -21.99
N PRO A 48 -18.62 -21.52 -22.00
CA PRO A 48 -18.36 -22.47 -23.07
C PRO A 48 -19.08 -22.12 -24.40
N GLU A 49 -20.06 -21.21 -24.39
CA GLU A 49 -20.79 -20.81 -25.59
C GLU A 49 -20.14 -19.64 -26.33
N ASP A 50 -19.16 -18.98 -25.70
CA ASP A 50 -18.39 -17.88 -26.30
C ASP A 50 -17.26 -18.42 -27.18
N GLN A 51 -17.18 -17.94 -28.43
CA GLN A 51 -16.11 -18.30 -29.37
C GLN A 51 -14.74 -17.85 -28.86
N ASP A 52 -14.70 -16.69 -28.17
CA ASP A 52 -13.48 -16.09 -27.62
C ASP A 52 -13.45 -16.20 -26.09
N SER A 53 -14.11 -17.23 -25.56
CA SER A 53 -14.34 -17.48 -24.12
C SER A 53 -13.13 -17.28 -23.21
N ARG A 54 -11.92 -17.62 -23.69
CA ARG A 54 -10.67 -17.44 -22.94
C ARG A 54 -10.26 -15.97 -22.87
N ASP A 55 -10.31 -15.26 -23.99
CA ASP A 55 -9.87 -13.87 -24.06
C ASP A 55 -10.87 -12.98 -23.31
N THR A 56 -12.17 -13.26 -23.45
CA THR A 56 -13.22 -12.65 -22.63
C THR A 56 -13.00 -12.91 -21.13
N ALA A 57 -12.65 -14.14 -20.74
CA ALA A 57 -12.37 -14.47 -19.34
C ALA A 57 -11.12 -13.75 -18.82
N TYR A 58 -10.07 -13.63 -19.63
CA TYR A 58 -8.86 -12.89 -19.27
C TYR A 58 -9.12 -11.40 -19.10
N GLU A 59 -9.89 -10.79 -20.01
CA GLU A 59 -10.26 -9.37 -19.91
C GLU A 59 -11.02 -9.11 -18.60
N ARG A 60 -12.03 -9.95 -18.29
CA ARG A 60 -12.80 -9.86 -17.04
C ARG A 60 -11.92 -10.05 -15.79
N ALA A 61 -10.99 -10.99 -15.82
CA ALA A 61 -10.07 -11.24 -14.72
C ALA A 61 -9.17 -10.02 -14.46
N LEU A 62 -8.63 -9.44 -15.53
CA LEU A 62 -7.79 -8.24 -15.44
C LEU A 62 -8.59 -7.03 -14.92
N GLN A 63 -9.82 -6.84 -15.41
CA GLN A 63 -10.73 -5.80 -14.92
C GLN A 63 -10.94 -5.90 -13.40
N GLN A 64 -11.23 -7.09 -12.88
CA GLN A 64 -11.43 -7.30 -11.44
C GLN A 64 -10.20 -6.94 -10.62
N VAL A 65 -9.01 -7.35 -11.07
CA VAL A 65 -7.74 -7.01 -10.40
C VAL A 65 -7.49 -5.50 -10.45
N LEU A 66 -7.72 -4.86 -11.58
CA LEU A 66 -7.52 -3.41 -11.74
C LEU A 66 -8.44 -2.59 -10.84
N VAL A 67 -9.72 -2.93 -10.75
CA VAL A 67 -10.63 -2.27 -9.80
C VAL A 67 -10.16 -2.49 -8.37
N ARG A 68 -9.73 -3.71 -8.01
CA ARG A 68 -9.28 -4.04 -6.66
C ARG A 68 -8.04 -3.24 -6.24
N ILE A 69 -7.05 -3.11 -7.12
CA ILE A 69 -5.78 -2.43 -6.78
C ILE A 69 -5.88 -0.91 -6.89
N THR A 70 -6.72 -0.38 -7.78
CA THR A 70 -6.81 1.07 -8.04
C THR A 70 -8.01 1.74 -7.38
N GLY A 71 -9.05 0.98 -7.06
CA GLY A 71 -10.36 1.50 -6.64
C GLY A 71 -11.14 2.22 -7.77
N SER A 72 -10.70 2.13 -9.02
CA SER A 72 -11.25 2.89 -10.14
C SER A 72 -11.79 1.98 -11.24
N GLU A 73 -13.10 2.07 -11.50
CA GLU A 73 -13.70 1.41 -12.68
C GLU A 73 -13.18 2.00 -14.00
N ALA A 74 -12.87 3.30 -14.03
CA ALA A 74 -12.35 3.95 -15.23
C ALA A 74 -11.01 3.34 -15.68
N ALA A 75 -10.18 2.88 -14.72
CA ALA A 75 -8.94 2.19 -15.03
C ALA A 75 -9.19 0.79 -15.62
N ALA A 76 -10.24 0.09 -15.20
CA ALA A 76 -10.58 -1.24 -15.66
C ALA A 76 -11.25 -1.27 -17.05
N TYR A 77 -11.90 -0.19 -17.48
CA TYR A 77 -12.56 -0.12 -18.80
C TYR A 77 -11.84 0.81 -19.78
N SER A 78 -10.55 1.06 -19.55
CA SER A 78 -9.75 1.92 -20.42
C SER A 78 -9.64 1.29 -21.83
N PRO A 79 -9.74 2.09 -22.90
CA PRO A 79 -9.64 1.57 -24.27
C PRO A 79 -8.27 0.93 -24.56
N GLU A 80 -7.23 1.34 -23.83
CA GLU A 80 -5.88 0.78 -23.93
C GLU A 80 -5.82 -0.68 -23.45
N LEU A 81 -6.71 -1.12 -22.55
CA LEU A 81 -6.74 -2.52 -22.09
C LEU A 81 -7.12 -3.48 -23.20
N ARG A 82 -7.98 -3.07 -24.15
CA ARG A 82 -8.30 -3.91 -25.31
C ARG A 82 -7.07 -4.18 -26.18
N ALA A 83 -6.09 -3.27 -26.19
CA ALA A 83 -4.86 -3.50 -26.94
C ALA A 83 -4.01 -4.64 -26.35
N LEU A 84 -4.27 -5.06 -25.10
CA LEU A 84 -3.60 -6.20 -24.46
C LEU A 84 -4.19 -7.55 -24.87
N PHE A 85 -5.39 -7.56 -25.48
CA PHE A 85 -6.08 -8.76 -25.96
C PHE A 85 -6.29 -8.67 -27.49
N PRO A 86 -5.21 -8.75 -28.29
CA PRO A 86 -5.30 -8.57 -29.74
C PRO A 86 -5.73 -9.85 -30.44
N ASN A 87 -6.98 -10.29 -30.28
CA ASN A 87 -7.60 -11.33 -31.12
C ASN A 87 -9.08 -11.02 -31.35
#